data_AF-A0A0C3F2I3-F1
#
_entry.id   AF-A0A0C3F2I3-F1
#
_cell.length_a   1.000
_cell.length_b   1.000
_cell.length_c   1.000
_cell.angle_alpha   90.00
_cell.angle_beta   90.00
_cell.angle_gamma   90.00
#
_symmetry.space_group_name_H-M   'P 1'
#
loop_
_entity.id
_entity.type
_entity.pdbx_description
1 polymer ?
#
loop_
_entity_poly.entity_id
_entity_poly.type
_entity_poly.pdbx_seq_one_letter_code
_entity_poly.pdbx_strand_id
1 'polypeptide(L)'
;MFHAAVIKSTIKGKTHVSTTSYVSPTMRELDQQVKDVWIVILNEIGLDPGIDHLYVIKTIDEVHAKGGKIKQFLSYGGLLIPEFSNNPLSYKFSWSSHGVLLALLNNTSYISNSQIVSVLRTELMSMAKPYFISSAFAFVVYPNCDSVLFKEWYGILEAETTIRGTLRYQGFPEFIKTCRDWLVGCK
;
A
#
# COMPACT_ATOMS: atom_id res chain seq x y z
N MET A 1 1.04 -6.44 13.86
CA MET A 1 1.47 -7.61 14.66
C MET A 1 0.56 -7.90 15.86
N PHE A 2 0.03 -6.89 16.57
CA PHE A 2 -0.78 -7.12 17.78
C PHE A 2 -2.31 -7.12 17.59
N HIS A 3 -2.82 -6.80 16.39
CA HIS A 3 -4.26 -6.60 16.16
C HIS A 3 -5.11 -7.83 16.51
N ALA A 4 -4.69 -9.04 16.13
CA ALA A 4 -5.44 -10.26 16.46
C ALA A 4 -5.57 -10.49 17.98
N ALA A 5 -4.52 -10.19 18.75
CA ALA A 5 -4.56 -10.30 20.22
C ALA A 5 -5.51 -9.25 20.83
N VAL A 6 -5.48 -8.02 20.31
CA VAL A 6 -6.40 -6.96 20.72
C VAL A 6 -7.85 -7.34 20.40
N ILE A 7 -8.14 -7.83 19.19
CA ILE A 7 -9.49 -8.26 18.79
C ILE A 7 -10.00 -9.41 19.68
N LYS A 8 -9.15 -10.39 20.01
CA LYS A 8 -9.52 -11.44 20.98
C LYS A 8 -9.90 -10.89 22.35
N SER A 9 -9.23 -9.82 22.79
CA SER A 9 -9.60 -9.12 24.04
C SER A 9 -10.95 -8.40 23.90
N THR A 10 -11.18 -7.76 22.76
CA THR A 10 -12.39 -6.95 22.54
C THR A 10 -13.64 -7.79 22.34
N ILE A 11 -13.51 -9.02 21.82
CA ILE A 11 -14.59 -10.01 21.81
C ILE A 11 -15.03 -10.35 23.24
N LYS A 12 -14.08 -10.56 24.16
CA LYS A 12 -14.39 -10.83 25.59
C LYS A 12 -15.03 -9.63 26.28
N GLY A 13 -14.53 -8.43 25.97
CA GLY A 13 -15.02 -7.17 26.54
C GLY A 13 -16.22 -6.56 25.82
N LYS A 14 -16.72 -7.20 24.74
CA LYS A 14 -17.77 -6.67 23.85
C LYS A 14 -17.55 -5.20 23.47
N THR A 15 -16.34 -4.87 23.06
CA THR A 15 -15.92 -3.49 22.79
C THR A 15 -15.63 -3.30 21.30
N HIS A 16 -16.15 -2.23 20.70
CA HIS A 16 -15.82 -1.85 19.32
C HIS A 16 -14.35 -1.43 19.20
N VAL A 17 -13.75 -1.61 18.01
CA VAL A 17 -12.35 -1.21 17.74
C VAL A 17 -12.25 -0.54 16.39
N SER A 18 -11.37 0.45 16.29
CA SER A 18 -10.90 0.99 15.02
C SER A 18 -9.39 0.81 14.88
N THR A 19 -8.90 0.50 13.67
CA THR A 19 -7.46 0.49 13.34
C THR A 19 -7.20 1.09 11.95
N THR A 20 -6.00 1.62 11.75
CA THR A 20 -5.55 2.19 10.47
C THR A 20 -4.67 1.20 9.69
N SER A 21 -4.84 -0.10 9.90
CA SER A 21 -3.97 -1.14 9.35
C SER A 21 -4.75 -2.13 8.51
N TYR A 22 -4.07 -2.76 7.55
CA TYR A 22 -4.63 -3.83 6.72
C TYR A 22 -5.21 -4.97 7.55
N VAL A 23 -6.30 -5.56 7.06
CA VAL A 23 -6.89 -6.76 7.64
C VAL A 23 -6.03 -7.98 7.30
N SER A 24 -5.29 -8.50 8.29
CA SER A 24 -4.48 -9.70 8.12
C SER A 24 -5.33 -10.98 8.05
N PRO A 25 -4.83 -12.09 7.47
CA PRO A 25 -5.54 -13.38 7.46
C PRO A 25 -5.99 -13.82 8.87
N THR A 26 -5.12 -13.67 9.86
CA THR A 26 -5.42 -13.97 11.27
C THR A 26 -6.49 -13.07 11.90
N MET A 27 -6.71 -11.87 11.36
CA MET A 27 -7.85 -11.02 11.76
C MET A 27 -9.14 -11.50 11.10
N ARG A 28 -9.08 -11.91 9.82
CA ARG A 28 -10.24 -12.44 9.08
C ARG A 28 -10.81 -13.70 9.73
N GLU A 29 -9.96 -14.56 10.28
CA GLU A 29 -10.37 -15.75 11.05
C GLU A 29 -11.27 -15.44 12.26
N LEU A 30 -11.24 -14.20 12.77
CA LEU A 30 -12.03 -13.78 13.93
C LEU A 30 -13.37 -13.13 13.57
N ASP A 31 -13.67 -12.96 12.27
CA ASP A 31 -14.84 -12.22 11.78
C ASP A 31 -16.16 -12.79 12.31
N GLN A 32 -16.33 -14.11 12.29
CA GLN A 32 -17.54 -14.73 12.81
C GLN A 32 -17.72 -14.49 14.32
N GLN A 33 -16.65 -14.62 15.11
CA GLN A 33 -16.70 -14.39 16.56
C GLN A 33 -17.05 -12.94 16.90
N VAL A 34 -16.56 -11.98 16.09
CA VAL A 34 -16.90 -10.56 16.19
C VAL A 34 -18.39 -10.33 15.94
N LYS A 35 -18.95 -10.96 14.90
CA LYS A 35 -20.38 -10.88 14.56
C LYS A 35 -21.27 -11.50 15.63
N ASP A 36 -20.86 -12.64 16.19
CA ASP A 36 -21.63 -13.36 17.22
C ASP A 36 -21.83 -12.52 18.50
N VAL A 37 -20.87 -11.65 18.83
CA VAL A 37 -20.95 -10.75 19.99
C VAL A 37 -21.44 -9.33 19.66
N TRP A 38 -21.87 -9.10 18.42
CA TRP A 38 -22.44 -7.83 17.93
C TRP A 38 -21.52 -6.61 18.12
N ILE A 39 -20.22 -6.78 17.90
CA ILE A 39 -19.26 -5.66 17.89
C ILE A 39 -18.79 -5.34 16.48
N VAL A 40 -18.22 -4.15 16.34
CA VAL A 40 -17.69 -3.62 15.07
C VAL A 40 -16.19 -3.47 15.21
N ILE A 41 -15.45 -4.03 14.27
CA ILE A 41 -14.01 -3.84 14.12
C ILE A 41 -13.81 -3.14 12.77
N LEU A 42 -13.60 -1.82 12.80
CA LEU A 42 -13.34 -1.03 11.60
C LEU A 42 -11.83 -0.95 11.36
N ASN A 43 -11.35 -1.56 10.30
CA ASN A 43 -9.95 -1.50 9.90
C ASN A 43 -9.78 -0.53 8.73
N GLU A 44 -8.53 -0.37 8.27
CA GLU A 44 -8.25 0.31 7.00
C GLU A 44 -8.85 1.72 6.91
N ILE A 45 -8.79 2.50 8.00
CA ILE A 45 -9.31 3.87 8.07
C ILE A 45 -8.24 4.93 8.40
N GLY A 46 -7.06 4.78 7.79
CA GLY A 46 -5.94 5.74 7.84
C GLY A 46 -5.79 6.56 6.55
N LEU A 47 -4.56 6.66 6.06
CA LEU A 47 -4.25 7.29 4.76
C LEU A 47 -4.16 6.24 3.65
N ASP A 48 -3.27 5.26 3.84
CA ASP A 48 -3.04 4.08 3.00
C ASP A 48 -2.68 2.93 3.97
N PRO A 49 -3.64 2.07 4.35
CA PRO A 49 -5.03 2.01 3.86
C PRO A 49 -6.00 2.96 4.59
N GLY A 50 -6.92 3.59 3.85
CA GLY A 50 -8.02 4.42 4.34
C GLY A 50 -8.56 5.43 3.34
N ILE A 51 -8.07 6.67 3.40
CA ILE A 51 -8.50 7.74 2.47
C ILE A 51 -8.39 7.30 1.01
N ASP A 52 -7.34 6.54 0.68
CA ASP A 52 -7.20 5.96 -0.65
C ASP A 52 -8.42 5.11 -1.04
N HIS A 53 -8.90 4.19 -0.19
CA HIS A 53 -10.11 3.40 -0.45
C HIS A 53 -11.32 4.29 -0.73
N LEU A 54 -11.53 5.33 0.08
CA LEU A 54 -12.69 6.21 -0.03
C LEU A 54 -12.76 6.89 -1.40
N TYR A 55 -11.64 7.48 -1.86
CA TYR A 55 -11.61 8.16 -3.15
C TYR A 55 -11.61 7.19 -4.33
N VAL A 56 -10.99 6.02 -4.17
CA VAL A 56 -10.99 4.98 -5.21
C VAL A 56 -12.40 4.45 -5.44
N ILE A 57 -13.09 4.01 -4.38
CA ILE A 57 -14.46 3.49 -4.49
C ILE A 57 -15.40 4.55 -5.05
N LYS A 58 -15.36 5.78 -4.52
CA LYS A 58 -16.17 6.89 -5.05
C LYS A 58 -16.00 7.08 -6.56
N THR A 59 -14.74 7.10 -7.02
CA THR A 59 -14.44 7.34 -8.44
C THR A 59 -14.90 6.18 -9.32
N ILE A 60 -14.70 4.94 -8.86
CA ILE A 60 -15.14 3.73 -9.57
C ILE A 60 -16.66 3.72 -9.69
N ASP A 61 -17.37 3.94 -8.60
CA ASP A 61 -18.83 3.99 -8.56
C ASP A 61 -19.38 5.06 -9.52
N GLU A 62 -18.78 6.26 -9.54
CA GLU A 62 -19.19 7.34 -10.46
C GLU A 62 -18.97 6.99 -11.93
N VAL A 63 -17.92 6.24 -12.26
CA VAL A 63 -17.64 5.78 -13.63
C VAL A 63 -18.62 4.67 -14.02
N HIS A 64 -18.79 3.66 -13.17
CA HIS A 64 -19.69 2.52 -13.43
C HIS A 64 -21.15 2.94 -13.51
N ALA A 65 -21.61 3.88 -12.67
CA ALA A 65 -22.97 4.42 -12.71
C ALA A 65 -23.32 5.09 -14.05
N LYS A 66 -22.30 5.55 -14.79
CA LYS A 66 -22.44 6.14 -16.13
C LYS A 66 -22.21 5.12 -17.26
N GLY A 67 -22.12 3.83 -16.94
CA GLY A 67 -21.81 2.76 -17.90
C GLY A 67 -20.35 2.73 -18.36
N GLY A 68 -19.47 3.48 -17.70
CA GLY A 68 -18.04 3.50 -17.98
C GLY A 68 -17.32 2.24 -17.47
N LYS A 69 -16.06 2.08 -17.87
CA LYS A 69 -15.20 0.95 -17.50
C LYS A 69 -13.84 1.45 -17.04
N ILE A 70 -13.32 0.88 -15.97
CA ILE A 70 -11.99 1.20 -15.46
C ILE A 70 -10.97 0.37 -16.23
N LYS A 71 -10.26 0.98 -17.19
CA LYS A 71 -9.22 0.30 -17.97
C LYS A 71 -7.91 0.16 -17.20
N GLN A 72 -7.55 1.20 -16.45
CA GLN A 72 -6.31 1.26 -15.70
C GLN A 72 -6.59 1.87 -14.32
N PHE A 73 -6.08 1.20 -13.30
CA PHE A 73 -6.08 1.67 -11.92
C PHE A 73 -4.65 1.87 -11.46
N LEU A 74 -4.28 3.14 -11.21
CA LEU A 74 -2.97 3.54 -10.73
C LEU A 74 -3.14 4.37 -9.46
N SER A 75 -2.60 3.92 -8.33
CA SER A 75 -2.70 4.64 -7.05
C SER A 75 -1.32 4.71 -6.39
N TYR A 76 -0.79 5.93 -6.27
CA TYR A 76 0.54 6.16 -5.71
C TYR A 76 0.49 7.06 -4.48
N GLY A 77 1.07 6.59 -3.36
CA GLY A 77 1.08 7.30 -2.08
C GLY A 77 2.49 7.73 -1.66
N GLY A 78 2.60 8.91 -1.03
CA GLY A 78 3.85 9.37 -0.41
C GLY A 78 3.74 10.78 0.16
N LEU A 79 4.24 10.99 1.39
CA LEU A 79 4.35 12.32 2.00
C LEU A 79 5.72 12.90 1.66
N LEU A 80 5.76 13.89 0.76
CA LEU A 80 7.00 14.42 0.21
C LEU A 80 6.93 15.95 0.15
N ILE A 81 7.74 16.63 0.97
CA ILE A 81 7.83 18.10 1.00
C ILE A 81 9.23 18.48 0.49
N PRO A 82 9.33 19.17 -0.68
CA PRO A 82 10.63 19.46 -1.31
C PRO A 82 11.59 20.22 -0.39
N GLU A 83 11.09 21.18 0.38
CA GLU A 83 11.90 22.03 1.26
C GLU A 83 12.65 21.24 2.35
N PHE A 84 12.18 20.04 2.70
CA PHE A 84 12.76 19.20 3.74
C PHE A 84 13.52 17.97 3.21
N SER A 85 13.76 17.90 1.89
CA SER A 85 14.41 16.76 1.24
C SER A 85 15.94 16.84 1.20
N ASN A 86 16.56 17.84 1.82
CA ASN A 86 18.03 17.98 1.84
C ASN A 86 18.70 16.99 2.83
N ASN A 87 18.68 15.69 2.49
CA ASN A 87 19.41 14.63 3.19
C ASN A 87 19.69 13.47 2.20
N PRO A 88 20.59 12.52 2.51
CA PRO A 88 20.98 11.47 1.58
C PRO A 88 19.84 10.59 1.04
N LEU A 89 18.76 10.43 1.81
CA LEU A 89 17.58 9.68 1.40
C LEU A 89 16.52 10.55 0.70
N SER A 90 16.65 11.87 0.75
CA SER A 90 15.55 12.78 0.42
C SER A 90 14.24 12.42 1.12
N TYR A 91 14.34 11.87 2.34
CA TYR A 91 13.21 11.34 3.10
C TYR A 91 13.36 11.64 4.59
N LYS A 92 12.22 11.83 5.28
CA LYS A 92 12.14 11.94 6.74
C LYS A 92 11.02 11.02 7.21
N PHE A 93 11.25 10.31 8.31
CA PHE A 93 10.26 9.41 8.87
C PHE A 93 9.12 10.21 9.52
N SER A 94 7.92 10.12 8.94
CA SER A 94 6.68 10.69 9.51
C SER A 94 5.76 9.64 10.14
N TRP A 95 6.14 8.37 10.05
CA TRP A 95 5.48 7.21 10.64
C TRP A 95 6.54 6.15 10.98
N SER A 96 6.13 4.96 11.43
CA SER A 96 7.04 3.90 11.89
C SER A 96 8.20 3.65 10.91
N SER A 97 9.42 3.99 11.32
CA SER A 97 10.64 3.77 10.51
C SER A 97 10.87 2.30 10.23
N HIS A 98 10.62 1.43 11.21
CA HIS A 98 10.62 -0.01 11.03
C HIS A 98 9.61 -0.45 9.97
N GLY A 99 8.38 0.10 9.99
CA GLY A 99 7.36 -0.16 8.98
C GLY A 99 7.79 0.27 7.58
N VAL A 100 8.42 1.44 7.43
CA VAL A 100 8.97 1.92 6.15
C VAL A 100 9.97 0.91 5.60
N LEU A 101 10.93 0.48 6.42
CA LEU A 101 11.98 -0.44 5.99
C LEU A 101 11.44 -1.83 5.66
N LEU A 102 10.49 -2.35 6.45
CA LEU A 102 9.83 -3.62 6.15
C LEU A 102 9.07 -3.59 4.83
N ALA A 103 8.39 -2.47 4.51
CA ALA A 103 7.67 -2.33 3.26
C ALA A 103 8.60 -2.45 2.02
N LEU A 104 9.86 -2.02 2.15
CA LEU A 104 10.87 -2.12 1.09
C LEU A 104 11.41 -3.55 0.89
N LEU A 105 11.06 -4.49 1.78
CA LEU A 105 11.46 -5.90 1.73
C LEU A 105 10.34 -6.81 1.24
N ASN A 106 9.18 -6.26 0.87
CA ASN A 106 8.05 -7.04 0.40
C ASN A 106 8.26 -7.49 -1.05
N ASN A 107 7.88 -8.74 -1.33
CA ASN A 107 7.56 -9.11 -2.70
C ASN A 107 6.31 -8.33 -3.13
N THR A 108 6.25 -8.01 -4.41
CA THR A 108 5.21 -7.15 -4.96
C THR A 108 4.63 -7.81 -6.21
N SER A 109 3.31 -7.78 -6.33
CA SER A 109 2.61 -8.31 -7.50
C SER A 109 1.61 -7.28 -7.98
N TYR A 110 1.47 -7.12 -9.30
CA TYR A 110 0.51 -6.19 -9.88
C TYR A 110 0.03 -6.69 -11.23
N ILE A 111 -1.01 -6.07 -11.78
CA ILE A 111 -1.53 -6.41 -13.10
C ILE A 111 -1.08 -5.34 -14.09
N SER A 112 -0.51 -5.76 -15.22
CA SER A 112 -0.13 -4.88 -16.32
C SER A 112 -0.45 -5.57 -17.64
N ASN A 113 -1.16 -4.88 -18.53
CA ASN A 113 -1.59 -5.43 -19.82
C ASN A 113 -2.29 -6.81 -19.69
N SER A 114 -3.18 -6.91 -18.69
CA SER A 114 -3.92 -8.13 -18.31
C SER A 114 -3.07 -9.31 -17.83
N GLN A 115 -1.79 -9.09 -17.53
CA GLN A 115 -0.88 -10.11 -17.01
C GLN A 115 -0.46 -9.78 -15.59
N ILE A 116 -0.36 -10.81 -14.75
CA ILE A 116 0.21 -10.68 -13.40
C ILE A 116 1.73 -10.57 -13.55
N VAL A 117 2.28 -9.49 -13.01
CA VAL A 117 3.71 -9.25 -12.91
C VAL A 117 4.11 -9.39 -11.45
N SER A 118 4.95 -10.37 -11.17
CA SER A 118 5.53 -10.61 -9.84
C SER A 118 6.95 -10.08 -9.80
N VAL A 119 7.28 -9.28 -8.80
CA VAL A 119 8.58 -8.65 -8.58
C VAL A 119 9.14 -9.11 -7.26
N LEU A 120 10.35 -9.67 -7.29
CA LEU A 120 11.05 -10.08 -6.08
C LEU A 120 11.52 -8.85 -5.29
N ARG A 121 11.54 -8.96 -3.96
CA ARG A 121 12.06 -7.90 -3.08
C ARG A 121 13.46 -7.39 -3.45
N THR A 122 14.29 -8.25 -4.05
CA THR A 122 15.65 -7.93 -4.49
C THR A 122 15.68 -7.04 -5.74
N GLU A 123 14.60 -7.03 -6.51
CA GLU A 123 14.48 -6.30 -7.78
C GLU A 123 13.61 -5.05 -7.64
N LEU A 124 12.84 -4.94 -6.56
CA LEU A 124 11.85 -3.88 -6.34
C LEU A 124 12.40 -2.46 -6.55
N MET A 125 13.55 -2.14 -5.96
CA MET A 125 14.15 -0.81 -6.11
C MET A 125 14.66 -0.54 -7.52
N SER A 126 15.04 -1.57 -8.28
CA SER A 126 15.45 -1.43 -9.68
C SER A 126 14.26 -1.16 -10.61
N MET A 127 13.03 -1.41 -10.15
CA MET A 127 11.81 -1.13 -10.90
C MET A 127 11.33 0.31 -10.76
N ALA A 128 11.98 1.12 -9.92
CA ALA A 128 11.61 2.50 -9.73
C ALA A 128 11.75 3.29 -11.03
N LYS A 129 10.71 4.05 -11.40
CA LYS A 129 10.68 4.86 -12.63
C LYS A 129 10.32 6.30 -12.30
N PRO A 130 10.86 7.29 -13.02
CA PRO A 130 10.41 8.67 -12.92
C PRO A 130 8.89 8.78 -13.13
N TYR A 131 8.24 9.62 -12.33
CA TYR A 131 6.81 9.87 -12.43
C TYR A 131 6.54 11.38 -12.38
N PHE A 132 6.18 11.94 -13.53
CA PHE A 132 5.99 13.37 -13.67
C PHE A 132 4.58 13.78 -13.17
N ILE A 133 4.54 14.65 -12.16
CA ILE A 133 3.31 15.30 -11.69
C ILE A 133 3.35 16.81 -11.99
N SER A 134 4.47 17.46 -11.64
CA SER A 134 4.76 18.84 -11.99
C SER A 134 6.26 19.07 -11.95
N SER A 135 6.74 20.18 -12.52
CA SER A 135 8.16 20.57 -12.48
C SER A 135 8.70 20.82 -11.08
N ALA A 136 7.83 20.99 -10.08
CA ALA A 136 8.24 21.18 -8.69
C ALA A 136 8.71 19.88 -8.01
N PHE A 137 8.44 18.71 -8.60
CA PHE A 137 8.69 17.42 -7.97
C PHE A 137 9.51 16.49 -8.86
N ALA A 138 10.63 16.00 -8.31
CA ALA A 138 11.46 14.96 -8.93
C ALA A 138 11.09 13.57 -8.39
N PHE A 139 9.86 13.12 -8.69
CA PHE A 139 9.35 11.86 -8.15
C PHE A 139 9.76 10.64 -8.96
N VAL A 140 9.94 9.55 -8.23
CA VAL A 140 10.02 8.18 -8.73
C VAL A 140 8.92 7.35 -8.06
N VAL A 141 8.40 6.39 -8.81
CA VAL A 141 7.41 5.41 -8.32
C VAL A 141 7.94 4.01 -8.45
N TYR A 142 7.63 3.18 -7.46
CA TYR A 142 7.76 1.73 -7.53
C TYR A 142 6.47 1.09 -7.01
N PRO A 143 6.09 -0.10 -7.53
CA PRO A 143 4.89 -0.78 -7.05
C PRO A 143 5.06 -1.18 -5.59
N ASN A 144 3.97 -1.31 -4.84
CA ASN A 144 3.99 -1.64 -3.41
C ASN A 144 2.96 -2.73 -3.11
N CYS A 145 3.36 -3.70 -2.29
CA CYS A 145 2.53 -4.82 -1.83
C CYS A 145 1.91 -5.65 -2.98
N ASP A 146 0.96 -6.51 -2.65
CA ASP A 146 0.17 -7.22 -3.65
C ASP A 146 -1.03 -6.36 -4.10
N SER A 147 -0.98 -5.89 -5.35
CA SER A 147 -2.02 -5.10 -5.99
C SER A 147 -3.06 -5.96 -6.72
N VAL A 148 -2.83 -7.27 -6.89
CA VAL A 148 -3.68 -8.15 -7.72
C VAL A 148 -5.09 -8.24 -7.15
N LEU A 149 -5.22 -8.36 -5.83
CA LEU A 149 -6.51 -8.52 -5.14
C LEU A 149 -7.40 -7.28 -5.22
N PHE A 150 -6.83 -6.09 -5.45
CA PHE A 150 -7.62 -4.85 -5.56
C PHE A 150 -8.56 -4.84 -6.76
N LYS A 151 -8.25 -5.65 -7.77
CA LYS A 151 -9.14 -5.83 -8.92
C LYS A 151 -10.48 -6.40 -8.50
N GLU A 152 -10.47 -7.38 -7.59
CA GLU A 152 -11.68 -7.97 -7.01
C GLU A 152 -12.28 -7.07 -5.92
N TRP A 153 -11.46 -6.56 -5.01
CA TRP A 153 -11.95 -5.77 -3.88
C TRP A 153 -12.65 -4.48 -4.29
N TYR A 154 -12.23 -3.85 -5.38
CA TYR A 154 -12.87 -2.66 -5.92
C TYR A 154 -13.86 -2.94 -7.05
N GLY A 155 -14.10 -4.20 -7.41
CA GLY A 155 -15.07 -4.56 -8.45
C GLY A 155 -14.68 -4.12 -9.87
N ILE A 156 -13.39 -3.98 -10.17
CA ILE A 156 -12.87 -3.52 -11.48
C ILE A 156 -12.29 -4.67 -12.30
N LEU A 157 -13.05 -5.76 -12.45
CA LEU A 157 -12.60 -6.97 -13.16
C LEU A 157 -12.25 -6.71 -14.64
N GLU A 158 -12.74 -5.61 -15.20
CA GLU A 158 -12.45 -5.14 -16.55
C GLU A 158 -11.11 -4.39 -16.68
N ALA A 159 -10.43 -4.07 -15.58
CA ALA A 159 -9.15 -3.39 -15.60
C ALA A 159 -8.04 -4.27 -16.15
N GLU A 160 -7.30 -3.71 -17.12
CA GLU A 160 -6.15 -4.34 -17.77
C GLU A 160 -4.85 -4.02 -17.01
N THR A 161 -4.84 -2.94 -16.23
CA THR A 161 -3.71 -2.58 -15.37
C THR A 161 -4.22 -2.19 -13.98
N THR A 162 -3.58 -2.72 -12.94
CA THR A 162 -3.92 -2.46 -11.54
C THR A 162 -2.62 -2.40 -10.75
N ILE A 163 -2.20 -1.19 -10.40
CA ILE A 163 -0.95 -0.92 -9.70
C ILE A 163 -1.22 0.01 -8.53
N ARG A 164 -0.88 -0.45 -7.33
CA ARG A 164 -0.63 0.41 -6.19
C ARG A 164 0.87 0.56 -6.00
N GLY A 165 1.31 1.75 -5.66
CA GLY A 165 2.73 2.05 -5.57
C GLY A 165 3.04 3.14 -4.57
N THR A 166 4.32 3.35 -4.36
CA THR A 166 4.86 4.35 -3.46
C THR A 166 5.62 5.40 -4.25
N LEU A 167 5.36 6.67 -3.93
CA LEU A 167 6.13 7.82 -4.41
C LEU A 167 7.32 8.09 -3.48
N ARG A 168 8.47 8.35 -4.08
CA ARG A 168 9.67 8.88 -3.40
C ARG A 168 10.34 9.93 -4.27
N TYR A 169 11.24 10.72 -3.70
CA TYR A 169 12.15 11.52 -4.50
C TYR A 169 13.23 10.66 -5.15
N GLN A 170 13.72 11.11 -6.30
CA GLN A 170 14.88 10.52 -6.98
C GLN A 170 16.06 10.31 -6.02
N GLY A 171 16.84 9.25 -6.23
CA GLY A 171 17.97 8.87 -5.37
C GLY A 171 17.58 7.96 -4.20
N PHE A 172 16.33 8.00 -3.73
CA PHE A 172 15.89 7.13 -2.63
C PHE A 172 16.01 5.63 -2.98
N PRO A 173 15.45 5.13 -4.11
CA PRO A 173 15.54 3.70 -4.44
C PRO A 173 16.97 3.21 -4.62
N GLU A 174 17.83 4.01 -5.24
CA GLU A 174 19.24 3.71 -5.47
C GLU A 174 19.98 3.57 -4.13
N PHE A 175 19.77 4.49 -3.20
CA PHE A 175 20.37 4.44 -1.87
C PHE A 175 19.93 3.19 -1.10
N ILE A 176 18.62 2.89 -1.09
CA ILE A 176 18.09 1.70 -0.42
C ILE A 176 18.65 0.42 -1.03
N LYS A 177 18.76 0.36 -2.37
CA LYS A 177 19.37 -0.76 -3.07
C LYS A 177 20.81 -0.98 -2.61
N THR A 178 21.62 0.08 -2.55
CA THR A 178 23.02 0.00 -2.09
C THR A 178 23.11 -0.51 -0.65
N CYS A 179 22.30 0.03 0.28
CA CYS A 179 22.29 -0.44 1.67
C CYS A 179 21.97 -1.94 1.79
N ARG A 180 20.97 -2.40 1.03
CA ARG A 180 20.59 -3.82 1.02
C ARG A 180 21.70 -4.68 0.45
N ASP A 181 22.26 -4.30 -0.70
CA ASP A 181 23.29 -5.09 -1.37
C ASP A 181 24.56 -5.19 -0.51
N TRP A 182 24.92 -4.12 0.21
CA TRP A 182 26.00 -4.14 1.20
C TRP A 182 25.71 -5.13 2.36
N LEU A 183 24.51 -5.10 2.92
CA LEU A 183 24.12 -6.03 4.01
C LEU A 183 24.12 -7.51 3.57
N VAL A 184 23.83 -7.80 2.30
CA VAL A 184 23.86 -9.15 1.75
C VAL A 184 25.29 -9.60 1.44
N GLY A 185 26.13 -8.70 0.91
CA GLY A 185 27.53 -8.98 0.58
C GLY A 185 28.49 -9.08 1.77
N CYS A 186 28.08 -8.65 2.97
CA CYS A 186 28.83 -8.82 4.22
C CYS A 186 28.60 -10.18 4.91
N LYS A 187 27.90 -11.11 4.28
CA LYS A 187 27.78 -12.51 4.72
C LYS A 187 28.65 -13.41 3.86
#